data_AF-A0A7D9JPB2-F1
#
_entry.id   AF-A0A7D9JPB2-F1
#
_cell.length_a   1.000
_cell.length_b   1.000
_cell.length_c   1.000
_cell.angle_alpha   90.00
_cell.angle_beta   90.00
_cell.angle_gamma   90.00
#
_symmetry.space_group_name_H-M   'P 1'
#
loop_
_entity.id
_entity.type
_entity.pdbx_description
1 polymer ?
#
loop_
_entity_poly.entity_id
_entity_poly.type
_entity_poly.pdbx_seq_one_letter_code
_entity_poly.pdbx_strand_id
1 'polypeptide(L)'
;HVNITTLPQDIGESLKDFKEEWGNLAKEIRSSNEWKEMSINSSNIPPIVHQRKTIYKVLTFGESQDIPIGTSDVSKVEIKAHLQIKSSHSKKTLATLCLLIGNICSERGEVNVSSILRKKNNLDNLNYIKMDVTNDYESLKRQIKTRNIDFYIKLIVAGKFVVIRRYTIILSHKRNKRSSWSGFKEYSIPYEYLMPDYDQHECCGGCQSGCSPVAWAQIFAYYDRVAHTYGYRYSTSHWRGKYGNSGYASYKAPGYLNWQAKRYVESLRVPLGTYCRGEIGSTPVKNYVNVEEWFRQRQGSGRVISLSLSNIKQQVSNYVKQNYPVLNSIWYYSSDGSKVGHGVVVTKVKERKRQYKRCRTVGLWMNIRTKCGWNTEYDYEWYRRMGWGGSQNKWYPASAKGAYVAVV
;
A
#
# COMPACT_ATOMS: atom_id res chain seq x y z
N HIS A 1 -42.46 -12.29 22.48
CA HIS A 1 -41.35 -11.40 22.90
C HIS A 1 -40.05 -12.19 22.85
N VAL A 2 -39.21 -11.95 21.82
CA VAL A 2 -37.88 -12.57 21.73
C VAL A 2 -36.87 -11.53 22.19
N ASN A 3 -36.16 -11.83 23.28
CA ASN A 3 -35.11 -10.99 23.85
C ASN A 3 -33.91 -10.97 22.89
N ILE A 4 -33.63 -9.78 22.34
CA ILE A 4 -32.42 -9.49 21.56
C ILE A 4 -31.37 -8.95 22.54
N THR A 5 -30.66 -9.85 23.21
CA THR A 5 -29.47 -9.53 24.01
C THR A 5 -28.63 -10.80 24.02
N THR A 6 -27.72 -11.02 23.08
CA THR A 6 -26.37 -10.46 23.09
C THR A 6 -25.69 -11.00 21.83
N LEU A 7 -25.08 -10.14 21.02
CA LEU A 7 -24.17 -10.62 19.99
C LEU A 7 -23.01 -11.34 20.69
N PRO A 8 -22.60 -12.55 20.24
CA PRO A 8 -21.41 -13.23 20.75
C PRO A 8 -20.22 -12.27 20.77
N GLN A 9 -19.45 -12.24 21.86
CA GLN A 9 -18.30 -11.34 22.05
C GLN A 9 -17.35 -11.37 20.85
N ASP A 10 -17.13 -12.54 20.26
CA ASP A 10 -16.28 -12.76 19.08
C ASP A 10 -16.76 -11.99 17.84
N ILE A 11 -18.08 -11.84 17.67
CA ILE A 11 -18.67 -11.03 16.59
C ILE A 11 -18.52 -9.55 16.90
N GLY A 12 -18.66 -9.15 18.18
CA GLY A 12 -18.46 -7.78 18.63
C GLY A 12 -17.03 -7.28 18.45
N GLU A 13 -16.04 -8.11 18.78
CA GLU A 13 -14.62 -7.85 18.56
C GLU A 13 -14.27 -7.83 17.07
N SER A 14 -14.75 -8.81 16.29
CA SER A 14 -14.59 -8.81 14.83
C SER A 14 -15.20 -7.57 14.17
N LEU A 15 -16.34 -7.06 14.67
CA LEU A 15 -16.96 -5.84 14.17
C LEU A 15 -16.16 -4.58 14.55
N LYS A 16 -15.52 -4.58 15.72
CA LYS A 16 -14.67 -3.49 16.21
C LYS A 16 -13.38 -3.43 15.41
N ASP A 17 -12.74 -4.58 15.19
CA ASP A 17 -11.53 -4.72 14.36
C ASP A 17 -11.83 -4.36 12.91
N PHE A 18 -12.98 -4.79 12.37
CA PHE A 18 -13.44 -4.36 11.05
C PHE A 18 -13.67 -2.85 10.98
N LYS A 19 -14.32 -2.25 11.98
CA LYS A 19 -14.55 -0.79 12.03
C LYS A 19 -13.24 -0.02 12.16
N GLU A 20 -12.26 -0.57 12.86
CA GLU A 20 -10.93 0.03 13.03
C GLU A 20 -10.08 -0.11 11.77
N GLU A 21 -10.00 -1.30 11.17
CA GLU A 21 -9.37 -1.54 9.87
C GLU A 21 -10.02 -0.68 8.79
N TRP A 22 -11.35 -0.57 8.79
CA TRP A 22 -12.09 0.29 7.86
C TRP A 22 -11.87 1.77 8.15
N GLY A 23 -11.79 2.16 9.42
CA GLY A 23 -11.44 3.52 9.83
C GLY A 23 -10.01 3.90 9.43
N ASN A 24 -9.08 2.95 9.52
CA ASN A 24 -7.69 3.10 9.13
C ASN A 24 -7.53 3.09 7.61
N LEU A 25 -8.24 2.21 6.89
CA LEU A 25 -8.34 2.23 5.43
C LEU A 25 -9.01 3.52 4.96
N ALA A 26 -10.07 3.98 5.61
CA ALA A 26 -10.70 5.26 5.30
C ALA A 26 -9.75 6.44 5.57
N LYS A 27 -8.95 6.41 6.64
CA LYS A 27 -7.88 7.40 6.90
C LYS A 27 -6.74 7.31 5.88
N GLU A 28 -6.37 6.11 5.44
CA GLU A 28 -5.34 5.86 4.42
C GLU A 28 -5.83 6.33 3.04
N ILE A 29 -7.08 6.03 2.70
CA ILE A 29 -7.80 6.56 1.54
C ILE A 29 -7.88 8.09 1.64
N ARG A 30 -8.32 8.67 2.76
CA ARG A 30 -8.40 10.12 3.04
C ARG A 30 -7.05 10.83 3.00
N SER A 31 -5.96 10.14 3.34
CA SER A 31 -4.59 10.67 3.29
C SER A 31 -3.87 10.39 1.97
N SER A 32 -4.42 9.49 1.14
CA SER A 32 -3.94 9.28 -0.21
C SER A 32 -4.19 10.54 -1.04
N ASN A 33 -3.28 10.82 -1.98
CA ASN A 33 -3.38 11.94 -2.90
C ASN A 33 -4.63 11.90 -3.82
N GLU A 34 -5.46 10.86 -3.72
CA GLU A 34 -6.74 10.73 -4.41
C GLU A 34 -7.89 11.46 -3.71
N TRP A 35 -7.79 11.70 -2.40
CA TRP A 35 -8.88 12.24 -1.57
C TRP A 35 -8.41 13.49 -0.83
N LYS A 36 -8.43 14.65 -1.49
CA LYS A 36 -8.32 15.92 -0.76
C LYS A 36 -9.71 16.36 -0.31
N GLU A 37 -10.11 15.93 0.88
CA GLU A 37 -11.22 16.55 1.60
C GLU A 37 -10.80 17.98 1.96
N MET A 38 -11.49 18.99 1.42
CA MET A 38 -11.30 20.38 1.84
C MET A 38 -12.47 20.74 2.74
N SER A 39 -12.28 20.74 4.06
CA SER A 39 -13.25 21.38 4.94
C SER A 39 -13.25 22.87 4.64
N ILE A 40 -14.36 23.38 4.10
CA ILE A 40 -14.59 24.82 3.98
C ILE A 40 -15.47 25.20 5.17
N ASN A 41 -14.88 25.75 6.23
CA ASN A 41 -15.66 26.41 7.28
C ASN A 41 -16.27 27.69 6.71
N SER A 42 -17.59 27.64 6.48
CA SER A 42 -18.62 28.70 6.54
C SER A 42 -18.30 30.14 6.13
N SER A 43 -17.28 30.39 5.31
CA SER A 43 -17.01 31.69 4.71
C SER A 43 -17.06 31.52 3.20
N ASN A 44 -17.93 32.29 2.54
CA ASN A 44 -18.24 32.24 1.11
C ASN A 44 -17.08 32.62 0.17
N ILE A 45 -15.85 32.53 0.65
CA ILE A 45 -14.64 32.74 -0.12
C ILE A 45 -13.89 31.41 -0.06
N PRO A 46 -13.76 30.67 -1.19
CA PRO A 46 -12.84 29.55 -1.23
C PRO A 46 -11.49 30.09 -0.75
N PRO A 47 -10.83 29.51 0.28
CA PRO A 47 -9.51 29.95 0.63
C PRO A 47 -8.70 29.93 -0.66
N ILE A 48 -8.07 31.07 -0.98
CA ILE A 48 -7.06 31.17 -2.04
C ILE A 48 -5.87 30.36 -1.51
N VAL A 49 -6.05 29.04 -1.45
CA VAL A 49 -4.97 28.11 -1.27
C VAL A 49 -4.21 28.28 -2.57
N HIS A 50 -3.02 28.85 -2.47
CA HIS A 50 -1.97 28.67 -3.47
C HIS A 50 -1.71 27.16 -3.62
N GLN A 51 -2.63 26.42 -4.25
CA GLN A 51 -2.48 25.01 -4.58
C GLN A 51 -1.49 24.95 -5.73
N ARG A 52 -0.21 24.95 -5.39
CA ARG A 52 0.88 24.72 -6.35
C ARG A 52 0.82 23.31 -7.00
N LYS A 53 -0.16 22.46 -6.64
CA LYS A 53 -0.28 21.04 -7.07
C LYS A 53 -1.76 20.59 -7.12
N THR A 54 -2.26 20.30 -8.33
CA THR A 54 -3.61 19.75 -8.59
C THR A 54 -3.52 18.37 -9.22
N ILE A 55 -4.35 17.42 -8.78
CA ILE A 55 -4.40 16.04 -9.29
C ILE A 55 -5.81 15.76 -9.82
N TYR A 56 -5.91 15.25 -11.05
CA TYR A 56 -7.18 14.91 -11.71
C TYR A 56 -7.29 13.39 -11.88
N LYS A 57 -8.47 12.82 -11.58
CA LYS A 57 -8.80 11.45 -11.99
C LYS A 57 -9.19 11.47 -13.48
N VAL A 58 -8.54 10.64 -14.30
CA VAL A 58 -8.90 10.55 -15.72
C VAL A 58 -10.08 9.60 -15.84
N LEU A 59 -11.08 9.97 -16.63
CA LEU A 59 -12.18 9.09 -17.04
C LEU A 59 -12.04 8.78 -18.53
N THR A 60 -12.32 7.54 -18.89
CA THR A 60 -12.30 7.06 -20.28
C THR A 60 -13.71 6.80 -20.80
N PHE A 61 -13.88 6.87 -22.13
CA PHE A 61 -15.16 6.51 -22.77
C PHE A 61 -15.53 5.07 -22.40
N GLY A 62 -16.79 4.87 -21.99
CA GLY A 62 -17.29 3.58 -21.49
C GLY A 62 -17.00 3.26 -20.05
N GLU A 63 -16.27 4.12 -19.33
CA GLU A 63 -15.97 3.91 -17.93
C GLU A 63 -17.15 4.32 -17.06
N SER A 64 -17.55 3.42 -16.16
CA SER A 64 -18.48 3.70 -15.08
C SER A 64 -17.72 3.98 -13.79
N GLN A 65 -18.05 5.07 -13.12
CA GLN A 65 -17.49 5.42 -11.83
C GLN A 65 -18.58 5.58 -10.76
N ASP A 66 -18.48 4.78 -9.71
CA ASP A 66 -19.25 4.97 -8.48
C ASP A 66 -18.54 5.99 -7.58
N ILE A 67 -19.22 7.09 -7.28
CA ILE A 67 -18.73 8.14 -6.40
C ILE A 67 -19.44 7.96 -5.06
N PRO A 68 -18.78 7.36 -4.05
CA PRO A 68 -19.41 7.17 -2.75
C PRO A 68 -19.69 8.52 -2.11
N ILE A 69 -20.92 8.71 -1.67
CA ILE A 69 -21.39 9.89 -0.94
C ILE A 69 -21.36 9.66 0.57
N GLY A 70 -21.43 8.40 1.01
CA GLY A 70 -21.50 8.03 2.42
C GLY A 70 -22.94 7.85 2.89
N THR A 71 -23.13 7.97 4.20
CA THR A 71 -24.39 7.70 4.92
C THR A 71 -25.24 8.95 5.17
N SER A 72 -24.77 10.12 4.76
CA SER A 72 -25.37 11.42 5.08
C SER A 72 -26.21 12.00 3.94
N ASP A 73 -27.21 12.79 4.30
CA ASP A 73 -28.06 13.53 3.36
C ASP A 73 -27.25 14.58 2.60
N VAL A 74 -26.88 14.25 1.37
CA VAL A 74 -26.35 15.24 0.43
C VAL A 74 -27.48 16.19 0.06
N SER A 75 -27.36 17.44 0.51
CA SER A 75 -28.34 18.47 0.22
C SER A 75 -28.16 19.07 -1.17
N LYS A 76 -26.94 19.01 -1.75
CA LYS A 76 -26.67 19.53 -3.10
C LYS A 76 -25.45 18.90 -3.76
N VAL A 77 -25.54 18.65 -5.07
CA VAL A 77 -24.40 18.28 -5.93
C VAL A 77 -24.27 19.34 -7.02
N GLU A 78 -23.06 19.84 -7.25
CA GLU A 78 -22.75 20.76 -8.35
C GLU A 78 -21.64 20.18 -9.21
N ILE A 79 -21.82 20.15 -10.52
CA ILE A 79 -20.77 19.79 -11.47
C ILE A 79 -20.33 21.06 -12.19
N LYS A 80 -19.02 21.33 -12.13
CA LYS A 80 -18.43 22.52 -12.75
C LYS A 80 -17.25 22.12 -13.62
N ALA A 81 -17.32 22.50 -14.90
CA ALA A 81 -16.17 22.42 -15.79
C ALA A 81 -15.12 23.44 -15.34
N HIS A 82 -13.85 23.04 -15.26
CA HIS A 82 -12.75 23.96 -14.96
C HIS A 82 -12.34 24.64 -16.28
N LEU A 83 -12.66 25.92 -16.45
CA LEU A 83 -12.29 26.66 -17.65
C LEU A 83 -11.59 27.97 -17.29
N GLN A 84 -10.40 28.15 -17.86
CA GLN A 84 -9.68 29.43 -17.93
C GLN A 84 -10.19 30.31 -19.10
N ILE A 85 -11.43 30.15 -19.59
CA ILE A 85 -11.87 30.76 -20.86
C ILE A 85 -13.28 31.37 -20.75
N LYS A 86 -13.47 32.49 -21.49
CA LYS A 86 -14.66 33.38 -21.57
C LYS A 86 -16.03 32.67 -21.50
N SER A 87 -17.01 33.39 -20.92
CA SER A 87 -18.33 32.93 -20.46
C SER A 87 -19.26 32.25 -21.49
N SER A 88 -19.07 32.43 -22.80
CA SER A 88 -19.91 31.77 -23.81
C SER A 88 -19.42 30.36 -24.17
N HIS A 89 -18.10 30.11 -24.09
CA HIS A 89 -17.52 28.78 -24.32
C HIS A 89 -17.74 27.83 -23.14
N SER A 90 -17.99 28.36 -21.94
CA SER A 90 -18.21 27.55 -20.74
C SER A 90 -19.55 26.82 -20.73
N LYS A 91 -20.64 27.44 -21.22
CA LYS A 91 -21.95 26.78 -21.34
C LYS A 91 -21.93 25.61 -22.31
N LYS A 92 -21.36 25.80 -23.51
CA LYS A 92 -21.24 24.73 -24.51
C LYS A 92 -20.39 23.58 -23.99
N THR A 93 -19.25 23.87 -23.34
CA THR A 93 -18.38 22.84 -22.77
C THR A 93 -19.05 22.09 -21.61
N LEU A 94 -19.87 22.77 -20.80
CA LEU A 94 -20.61 22.15 -19.70
C LEU A 94 -21.75 21.27 -20.22
N ALA A 95 -22.51 21.73 -21.23
CA ALA A 95 -23.51 20.91 -21.90
C ALA A 95 -22.88 19.65 -22.52
N THR A 96 -21.76 19.82 -23.23
CA THR A 96 -20.96 18.69 -23.75
C THR A 96 -20.46 17.76 -22.64
N LEU A 97 -19.97 18.31 -21.53
CA LEU A 97 -19.58 17.51 -20.37
C LEU A 97 -20.75 16.68 -19.88
N CYS A 98 -21.91 17.29 -19.64
CA CYS A 98 -23.10 16.60 -19.13
C CYS A 98 -23.56 15.48 -20.05
N LEU A 99 -23.55 15.68 -21.38
CA LEU A 99 -23.79 14.62 -22.36
C LEU A 99 -22.77 13.48 -22.22
N LEU A 100 -21.48 13.81 -22.04
CA LEU A 100 -20.43 12.80 -21.92
C LEU A 100 -20.57 11.94 -20.66
N ILE A 101 -21.07 12.50 -19.55
CA ILE A 101 -21.15 11.80 -18.26
C ILE A 101 -22.56 11.28 -17.95
N GLY A 102 -23.35 10.97 -19.00
CA GLY A 102 -24.63 10.29 -18.86
C GLY A 102 -25.80 11.20 -18.46
N ASN A 103 -25.76 12.47 -18.86
CA ASN A 103 -26.78 13.48 -18.59
C ASN A 103 -27.07 13.70 -17.09
N ILE A 104 -26.09 13.43 -16.22
CA ILE A 104 -26.25 13.63 -14.78
C ILE A 104 -26.35 15.10 -14.37
N CYS A 105 -26.05 16.04 -15.26
CA CYS A 105 -26.17 17.47 -15.04
C CYS A 105 -26.91 18.19 -16.16
N SER A 106 -27.49 19.35 -15.84
CA SER A 106 -28.07 20.28 -16.81
C SER A 106 -26.99 21.08 -17.52
N GLU A 107 -27.35 21.83 -18.57
CA GLU A 107 -26.44 22.76 -19.26
C GLU A 107 -25.87 23.88 -18.35
N ARG A 108 -26.45 24.04 -17.15
CA ARG A 108 -25.99 24.95 -16.09
C ARG A 108 -25.10 24.25 -15.04
N GLY A 109 -24.87 22.95 -15.17
CA GLY A 109 -24.08 22.13 -14.24
C GLY A 109 -24.84 21.74 -12.97
N GLU A 110 -26.16 21.96 -12.97
CA GLU A 110 -27.04 21.59 -11.87
C GLU A 110 -27.35 20.11 -11.95
N VAL A 111 -27.35 19.45 -10.80
CA VAL A 111 -27.56 18.01 -10.71
C VAL A 111 -28.80 17.76 -9.87
N ASN A 112 -29.74 17.01 -10.41
CA ASN A 112 -30.86 16.51 -9.62
C ASN A 112 -30.41 15.30 -8.80
N VAL A 113 -30.03 15.55 -7.55
CA VAL A 113 -29.42 14.55 -6.66
C VAL A 113 -30.29 13.30 -6.52
N SER A 114 -31.61 13.43 -6.41
CA SER A 114 -32.52 12.29 -6.25
C SER A 114 -32.52 11.36 -7.47
N SER A 115 -32.24 11.88 -8.67
CA SER A 115 -32.24 11.09 -9.91
C SER A 115 -30.99 10.21 -10.10
N ILE A 116 -29.86 10.62 -9.52
CA ILE A 116 -28.55 9.97 -9.70
C ILE A 116 -28.06 9.21 -8.47
N LEU A 117 -28.72 9.42 -7.32
CA LEU A 117 -28.50 8.65 -6.12
C LEU A 117 -28.90 7.19 -6.36
N ARG A 118 -28.02 6.29 -5.99
CA ARG A 118 -28.26 4.85 -5.96
C ARG A 118 -27.87 4.31 -4.60
N LYS A 119 -28.63 3.31 -4.15
CA LYS A 119 -28.30 2.48 -2.98
C LYS A 119 -27.71 1.17 -3.48
N LYS A 120 -26.69 0.66 -2.81
CA LYS A 120 -26.10 -0.65 -3.14
C LYS A 120 -26.73 -1.68 -2.20
N ASN A 121 -27.51 -2.61 -2.74
CA ASN A 121 -28.32 -3.56 -1.96
C ASN A 121 -27.50 -4.44 -0.98
N ASN A 122 -26.19 -4.55 -1.19
CA ASN A 122 -25.30 -5.39 -0.39
C ASN A 122 -24.45 -4.59 0.61
N LEU A 123 -24.66 -3.27 0.71
CA LEU A 123 -23.97 -2.38 1.65
C LEU A 123 -25.00 -1.41 2.22
N ASP A 124 -25.61 -1.81 3.34
CA ASP A 124 -26.63 -1.00 4.00
C ASP A 124 -26.12 0.43 4.22
N ASN A 125 -26.94 1.39 3.81
CA ASN A 125 -26.78 2.83 4.03
C ASN A 125 -25.70 3.57 3.22
N LEU A 126 -25.12 2.98 2.16
CA LEU A 126 -24.16 3.71 1.32
C LEU A 126 -24.79 4.26 0.04
N ASN A 127 -24.98 5.58 0.03
CA ASN A 127 -25.40 6.32 -1.15
C ASN A 127 -24.19 6.55 -2.08
N TYR A 128 -24.40 6.43 -3.39
CA TYR A 128 -23.41 6.78 -4.39
C TYR A 128 -24.04 7.51 -5.60
N ILE A 129 -23.22 8.31 -6.28
CA ILE A 129 -23.52 8.81 -7.62
C ILE A 129 -22.86 7.86 -8.60
N LYS A 130 -23.65 7.25 -9.47
CA LYS A 130 -23.12 6.56 -10.64
C LYS A 130 -22.88 7.59 -11.74
N MET A 131 -21.66 7.61 -12.25
CA MET A 131 -21.29 8.45 -13.39
C MET A 131 -20.82 7.53 -14.51
N ASP A 132 -21.61 7.47 -15.58
CA ASP A 132 -21.33 6.65 -16.75
C ASP A 132 -20.81 7.54 -17.86
N VAL A 133 -19.55 7.36 -18.25
CA VAL A 133 -19.02 8.06 -19.42
C VAL A 133 -19.51 7.34 -20.66
N THR A 134 -20.18 8.08 -21.55
CA THR A 134 -20.72 7.55 -22.80
C THR A 134 -19.67 6.76 -23.58
N ASN A 135 -20.11 5.71 -24.27
CA ASN A 135 -19.30 4.96 -25.25
C ASN A 135 -19.29 5.61 -26.63
N ASP A 136 -20.20 6.56 -26.87
CA ASP A 136 -20.45 7.13 -28.19
C ASP A 136 -19.48 8.29 -28.50
N TYR A 137 -18.19 7.95 -28.57
CA TYR A 137 -17.14 8.92 -28.88
C TYR A 137 -17.30 9.52 -30.27
N GLU A 138 -17.56 8.69 -31.29
CA GLU A 138 -17.53 9.12 -32.69
C GLU A 138 -18.65 10.12 -33.03
N SER A 139 -19.83 9.98 -32.43
CA SER A 139 -20.92 10.95 -32.59
C SER A 139 -20.60 12.30 -31.91
N LEU A 140 -19.88 12.27 -30.78
CA LEU A 140 -19.54 13.47 -30.02
C LEU A 140 -18.26 14.16 -30.51
N LYS A 141 -17.36 13.45 -31.17
CA LYS A 141 -16.10 13.97 -31.74
C LYS A 141 -16.30 15.16 -32.65
N ARG A 142 -17.40 15.22 -33.41
CA ARG A 142 -17.74 16.37 -34.28
C ARG A 142 -18.09 17.64 -33.48
N GLN A 143 -18.64 17.47 -32.28
CA GLN A 143 -19.06 18.58 -31.41
C GLN A 143 -17.90 19.07 -30.52
N ILE A 144 -16.94 18.19 -30.24
CA ILE A 144 -15.84 18.40 -29.30
C ILE A 144 -14.57 18.79 -30.06
N LYS A 145 -14.40 20.09 -30.34
CA LYS A 145 -13.16 20.63 -30.94
C LYS A 145 -11.99 20.78 -29.94
N THR A 146 -12.22 20.53 -28.65
CA THR A 146 -11.29 20.85 -27.55
C THR A 146 -10.42 19.68 -27.08
N ARG A 147 -9.22 20.04 -26.63
CA ARG A 147 -8.26 19.19 -25.91
C ARG A 147 -8.75 18.98 -24.48
N ASN A 148 -9.17 17.76 -24.12
CA ASN A 148 -9.54 17.30 -22.77
C ASN A 148 -10.53 18.18 -21.98
N ILE A 149 -11.56 17.58 -21.38
CA ILE A 149 -12.49 18.32 -20.51
C ILE A 149 -12.10 18.07 -19.06
N ASP A 150 -11.51 19.09 -18.43
CA ASP A 150 -11.26 19.10 -16.99
C ASP A 150 -12.50 19.61 -16.25
N PHE A 151 -12.95 18.89 -15.21
CA PHE A 151 -14.11 19.26 -14.42
C PHE A 151 -13.96 18.85 -12.97
N TYR A 152 -14.86 19.34 -12.13
CA TYR A 152 -14.95 18.88 -10.75
C TYR A 152 -16.41 18.72 -10.32
N ILE A 153 -16.60 17.79 -9.39
CA ILE A 153 -17.86 17.54 -8.72
C ILE A 153 -17.70 18.07 -7.30
N LYS A 154 -18.57 18.99 -6.93
CA LYS A 154 -18.68 19.59 -5.60
C LYS A 154 -19.91 18.99 -4.92
N LEU A 155 -19.69 18.27 -3.83
CA LEU A 155 -20.76 17.71 -3.00
C LEU A 155 -20.92 18.60 -1.78
N ILE A 156 -22.13 19.07 -1.51
CA ILE A 156 -22.49 19.77 -0.28
C ILE A 156 -23.25 18.79 0.61
N VAL A 157 -22.65 18.45 1.75
CA VAL A 157 -23.17 17.46 2.69
C VAL A 157 -23.68 18.18 3.94
N ALA A 158 -24.93 17.92 4.32
CA ALA A 158 -25.59 18.53 5.49
C ALA A 158 -25.46 20.07 5.56
N GLY A 159 -25.40 20.75 4.41
CA GLY A 159 -25.27 22.21 4.32
C GLY A 159 -23.95 22.82 4.82
N LYS A 160 -23.00 22.00 5.32
CA LYS A 160 -21.78 22.48 6.00
C LYS A 160 -20.48 22.01 5.35
N PHE A 161 -20.46 20.82 4.75
CA PHE A 161 -19.23 20.23 4.22
C PHE A 161 -19.19 20.27 2.69
N VAL A 162 -18.03 20.60 2.13
CA VAL A 162 -17.82 20.65 0.68
C VAL A 162 -16.75 19.64 0.26
N VAL A 163 -17.15 18.58 -0.43
CA VAL A 163 -16.21 17.62 -1.03
C VAL A 163 -15.99 17.98 -2.50
N ILE A 164 -14.75 18.23 -2.92
CA ILE A 164 -14.42 18.54 -4.32
C ILE A 164 -13.63 17.39 -4.94
N ARG A 165 -14.20 16.72 -5.94
CA ARG A 165 -13.54 15.70 -6.74
C ARG A 165 -13.22 16.21 -8.12
N ARG A 166 -11.97 16.12 -8.56
CA ARG A 166 -11.51 16.66 -9.86
C ARG A 166 -11.29 15.53 -10.86
N TYR A 167 -11.85 15.69 -12.04
CA TYR A 167 -11.84 14.72 -13.13
C TYR A 167 -11.36 15.35 -14.43
N THR A 168 -10.86 14.54 -15.35
CA THR A 168 -10.56 14.95 -16.72
C THR A 168 -11.02 13.87 -17.69
N ILE A 169 -11.76 14.25 -18.73
CA ILE A 169 -12.13 13.38 -19.85
C ILE A 169 -11.13 13.64 -20.97
N ILE A 170 -10.34 12.64 -21.33
CA ILE A 170 -9.36 12.76 -22.41
C ILE A 170 -10.05 12.44 -23.73
N LEU A 171 -10.07 13.40 -24.64
CA LEU A 171 -10.84 13.37 -25.88
C LEU A 171 -9.99 13.04 -27.12
N SER A 172 -8.67 12.96 -26.97
CA SER A 172 -7.73 12.64 -28.05
C SER A 172 -7.25 11.19 -27.98
N HIS A 173 -7.44 10.43 -29.07
CA HIS A 173 -6.93 9.05 -29.22
C HIS A 173 -5.40 8.92 -29.20
N LYS A 174 -4.63 10.01 -29.24
CA LYS A 174 -3.16 9.95 -29.24
C LYS A 174 -2.58 10.17 -27.83
N ARG A 175 -2.22 9.04 -27.22
CA ARG A 175 -1.23 8.82 -26.14
C ARG A 175 -1.59 9.32 -24.72
N ASN A 176 -1.88 8.28 -23.92
CA ASN A 176 -1.49 8.02 -22.52
C ASN A 176 -2.41 8.56 -21.42
N LYS A 177 -3.07 7.60 -20.77
CA LYS A 177 -4.10 7.67 -19.72
C LYS A 177 -3.46 7.92 -18.34
N ARG A 178 -4.26 8.35 -17.35
CA ARG A 178 -4.05 7.85 -15.98
C ARG A 178 -4.62 6.43 -16.01
N SER A 179 -3.75 5.43 -16.07
CA SER A 179 -4.22 4.04 -16.22
C SER A 179 -4.92 3.61 -14.94
N SER A 180 -5.91 2.71 -15.05
CA SER A 180 -6.24 1.84 -13.92
C SER A 180 -4.96 1.19 -13.38
N TRP A 181 -5.00 0.76 -12.12
CA TRP A 181 -3.94 -0.11 -11.64
C TRP A 181 -3.81 -1.29 -12.59
N SER A 182 -2.58 -1.63 -12.98
CA SER A 182 -2.32 -2.89 -13.63
C SER A 182 -2.78 -4.04 -12.73
N GLY A 183 -2.96 -5.24 -13.29
CA GLY A 183 -2.98 -6.45 -12.48
C GLY A 183 -1.72 -6.56 -11.62
N PHE A 184 -1.84 -7.22 -10.48
CA PHE A 184 -0.68 -7.56 -9.67
C PHE A 184 0.21 -8.53 -10.43
N LYS A 185 1.51 -8.25 -10.44
CA LYS A 185 2.56 -9.20 -10.83
C LYS A 185 3.19 -9.73 -9.56
N GLU A 186 3.20 -11.05 -9.41
CA GLU A 186 3.81 -11.73 -8.27
C GLU A 186 5.22 -12.20 -8.62
N TYR A 187 6.13 -12.06 -7.66
CA TYR A 187 7.51 -12.53 -7.74
C TYR A 187 7.87 -13.19 -6.41
N SER A 188 8.74 -14.20 -6.47
CA SER A 188 9.19 -14.98 -5.32
C SER A 188 10.70 -15.18 -5.38
N ILE A 189 11.34 -15.32 -4.23
CA ILE A 189 12.66 -15.95 -4.17
C ILE A 189 12.58 -17.39 -4.74
N PRO A 190 13.68 -17.94 -5.29
CA PRO A 190 13.69 -19.29 -5.83
C PRO A 190 13.57 -20.32 -4.70
N TYR A 191 12.97 -21.46 -4.99
CA TYR A 191 12.83 -22.55 -4.02
C TYR A 191 12.23 -22.08 -2.68
N GLU A 192 11.19 -21.23 -2.72
CA GLU A 192 10.62 -20.60 -1.52
C GLU A 192 10.17 -21.59 -0.45
N TYR A 193 9.78 -22.81 -0.85
CA TYR A 193 9.46 -23.93 0.04
C TYR A 193 10.64 -24.45 0.87
N LEU A 194 11.88 -24.06 0.54
CA LEU A 194 13.07 -24.34 1.36
C LEU A 194 13.25 -23.32 2.48
N MET A 195 12.52 -22.20 2.48
CA MET A 195 12.54 -21.24 3.59
C MET A 195 11.94 -21.90 4.84
N PRO A 196 12.71 -22.04 5.93
CA PRO A 196 12.21 -22.70 7.12
C PRO A 196 11.21 -21.82 7.88
N ASP A 197 10.33 -22.45 8.64
CA ASP A 197 9.38 -21.80 9.53
C ASP A 197 9.84 -21.95 10.98
N TYR A 198 10.90 -21.22 11.34
CA TYR A 198 11.36 -21.16 12.72
C TYR A 198 10.44 -20.30 13.57
N ASP A 199 10.31 -20.69 14.83
CA ASP A 199 9.49 -20.01 15.82
C ASP A 199 10.37 -19.27 16.84
N GLN A 200 9.83 -18.16 17.35
CA GLN A 200 10.33 -17.60 18.59
C GLN A 200 10.10 -18.60 19.72
N HIS A 201 11.04 -18.66 20.64
CA HIS A 201 10.98 -19.60 21.75
C HIS A 201 11.61 -18.99 22.98
N GLU A 202 11.21 -19.49 24.14
CA GLU A 202 11.84 -19.13 25.40
C GLU A 202 13.28 -19.67 25.44
N CYS A 203 14.21 -18.80 25.86
CA CYS A 203 15.62 -19.08 26.03
C CYS A 203 16.19 -18.19 27.15
N CYS A 204 17.51 -18.26 27.37
CA CYS A 204 18.24 -17.10 27.88
C CYS A 204 17.77 -16.53 29.24
N GLY A 205 17.37 -17.41 30.17
CA GLY A 205 16.90 -17.02 31.51
C GLY A 205 15.44 -16.55 31.55
N GLY A 206 14.54 -17.22 30.84
CA GLY A 206 13.09 -16.90 30.83
C GLY A 206 12.68 -15.87 29.77
N CYS A 207 13.55 -15.59 28.80
CA CYS A 207 13.35 -14.55 27.80
C CYS A 207 13.07 -15.15 26.42
N GLN A 208 12.19 -14.54 25.63
CA GLN A 208 12.03 -14.95 24.23
C GLN A 208 13.32 -14.72 23.41
N SER A 209 13.54 -15.59 22.43
CA SER A 209 14.69 -15.57 21.51
C SER A 209 14.77 -14.27 20.69
N GLY A 210 13.63 -13.64 20.45
CA GLY A 210 13.49 -12.38 19.72
C GLY A 210 13.27 -12.58 18.22
N CYS A 211 12.49 -11.69 17.62
CA CYS A 211 12.04 -11.80 16.23
C CYS A 211 13.16 -11.57 15.20
N SER A 212 14.13 -10.71 15.52
CA SER A 212 15.27 -10.43 14.63
C SER A 212 16.24 -11.61 14.51
N PRO A 213 16.70 -12.24 15.60
CA PRO A 213 17.47 -13.49 15.52
C PRO A 213 16.75 -14.60 14.75
N VAL A 214 15.44 -14.78 14.98
CA VAL A 214 14.64 -15.77 14.24
C VAL A 214 14.60 -15.45 12.75
N ALA A 215 14.31 -14.20 12.37
CA ALA A 215 14.24 -13.81 10.97
C ALA A 215 15.58 -13.99 10.23
N TRP A 216 16.70 -13.63 10.87
CA TRP A 216 18.02 -13.89 10.29
C TRP A 216 18.35 -15.39 10.21
N ALA A 217 18.01 -16.16 11.24
CA ALA A 217 18.18 -17.61 11.21
C ALA A 217 17.40 -18.26 10.07
N GLN A 218 16.17 -17.80 9.79
CA GLN A 218 15.38 -18.29 8.66
C GLN A 218 16.09 -17.99 7.33
N ILE A 219 16.59 -16.77 7.13
CA ILE A 219 17.31 -16.37 5.91
C ILE A 219 18.58 -17.21 5.71
N PHE A 220 19.41 -17.36 6.74
CA PHE A 220 20.67 -18.11 6.63
C PHE A 220 20.45 -19.61 6.49
N ALA A 221 19.45 -20.18 7.17
CA ALA A 221 19.05 -21.56 6.97
C ALA A 221 18.43 -21.80 5.57
N TYR A 222 17.74 -20.82 4.99
CA TYR A 222 17.32 -20.88 3.59
C TYR A 222 18.53 -20.93 2.64
N TYR A 223 19.53 -20.07 2.84
CA TYR A 223 20.78 -20.10 2.05
C TYR A 223 21.48 -21.45 2.16
N ASP A 224 21.60 -21.99 3.37
CA ASP A 224 22.14 -23.33 3.62
C ASP A 224 21.37 -24.42 2.84
N ARG A 225 20.04 -24.43 2.98
CA ARG A 225 19.17 -25.45 2.38
C ARG A 225 19.20 -25.38 0.86
N VAL A 226 19.29 -24.19 0.27
CA VAL A 226 19.46 -24.00 -1.18
C VAL A 226 20.84 -24.50 -1.61
N ALA A 227 21.91 -24.18 -0.88
CA ALA A 227 23.26 -24.65 -1.19
C ALA A 227 23.34 -26.18 -1.19
N HIS A 228 22.77 -26.84 -0.18
CA HIS A 228 22.73 -28.30 -0.09
C HIS A 228 21.89 -28.97 -1.17
N THR A 229 20.84 -28.30 -1.66
CA THR A 229 19.91 -28.90 -2.64
C THR A 229 20.34 -28.64 -4.08
N TYR A 230 20.93 -27.48 -4.36
CA TYR A 230 21.17 -26.99 -5.72
C TYR A 230 22.61 -26.54 -6.00
N GLY A 231 23.47 -26.46 -4.99
CA GLY A 231 24.90 -26.18 -5.15
C GLY A 231 25.26 -24.79 -5.70
N TYR A 232 24.33 -23.83 -5.72
CA TYR A 232 24.55 -22.53 -6.36
C TYR A 232 24.42 -21.35 -5.39
N ARG A 233 25.30 -20.35 -5.56
CA ARG A 233 25.32 -19.01 -4.93
C ARG A 233 25.55 -18.96 -3.41
N TYR A 234 25.07 -19.91 -2.64
CA TYR A 234 25.14 -19.90 -1.18
C TYR A 234 26.12 -20.95 -0.65
N SER A 235 26.63 -20.73 0.57
CA SER A 235 27.51 -21.67 1.26
C SER A 235 26.72 -22.68 2.10
N THR A 236 27.15 -23.94 2.09
CA THR A 236 26.68 -24.99 3.02
C THR A 236 27.21 -24.81 4.45
N SER A 237 28.02 -23.77 4.70
CA SER A 237 28.57 -23.48 6.03
C SER A 237 27.69 -22.54 6.86
N HIS A 238 26.55 -22.08 6.30
CA HIS A 238 25.57 -21.29 7.05
C HIS A 238 24.99 -22.08 8.22
N TRP A 239 24.86 -23.39 8.06
CA TRP A 239 24.53 -24.33 9.12
C TRP A 239 25.68 -25.34 9.32
N ARG A 240 26.00 -25.69 10.56
CA ARG A 240 27.11 -26.62 10.87
C ARG A 240 26.73 -27.86 11.69
N GLY A 241 25.43 -28.16 11.81
CA GLY A 241 24.95 -29.36 12.53
C GLY A 241 25.01 -29.24 14.05
N LYS A 242 26.20 -29.12 14.65
CA LYS A 242 26.37 -29.02 16.11
C LYS A 242 25.93 -27.63 16.60
N TYR A 243 24.77 -27.57 17.24
CA TYR A 243 24.11 -26.31 17.67
C TYR A 243 23.77 -25.35 16.50
N GLY A 244 23.79 -25.87 15.27
CA GLY A 244 23.63 -25.10 14.02
C GLY A 244 24.77 -24.13 13.69
N ASN A 245 25.62 -23.73 14.64
CA ASN A 245 26.68 -22.73 14.45
C ASN A 245 28.12 -23.29 14.52
N SER A 246 28.29 -24.55 14.95
CA SER A 246 29.57 -25.26 15.08
C SER A 246 29.45 -26.67 14.47
N GLY A 247 30.56 -27.36 14.16
CA GLY A 247 30.53 -28.69 13.55
C GLY A 247 30.81 -28.69 12.04
N TYR A 248 30.15 -29.59 11.30
CA TYR A 248 30.42 -29.84 9.88
C TYR A 248 29.39 -29.17 8.95
N ALA A 249 29.87 -28.57 7.87
CA ALA A 249 29.03 -27.96 6.82
C ALA A 249 28.27 -28.98 5.96
N SER A 250 28.49 -30.29 6.16
CA SER A 250 27.76 -31.36 5.48
C SER A 250 26.33 -31.54 6.00
N TYR A 251 26.00 -30.99 7.18
CA TYR A 251 24.64 -31.02 7.69
C TYR A 251 23.80 -29.92 7.05
N LYS A 252 22.54 -30.25 6.73
CA LYS A 252 21.55 -29.30 6.21
C LYS A 252 20.68 -28.75 7.34
N ALA A 253 20.37 -27.46 7.29
CA ALA A 253 19.49 -26.82 8.27
C ALA A 253 18.07 -27.44 8.25
N PRO A 254 17.43 -27.64 9.42
CA PRO A 254 16.07 -28.17 9.49
C PRO A 254 15.04 -27.20 8.91
N GLY A 255 13.89 -27.70 8.47
CA GLY A 255 12.80 -26.89 7.92
C GLY A 255 11.92 -26.21 8.99
N TYR A 256 12.08 -26.61 10.23
CA TYR A 256 11.27 -26.21 11.38
C TYR A 256 12.15 -26.09 12.62
N LEU A 257 11.61 -25.46 13.66
CA LEU A 257 12.35 -25.27 14.91
C LEU A 257 12.53 -26.60 15.66
N ASN A 258 13.77 -27.07 15.75
CA ASN A 258 14.18 -28.17 16.64
C ASN A 258 15.23 -27.65 17.65
N TRP A 259 15.71 -28.49 18.55
CA TRP A 259 16.70 -28.07 19.57
C TRP A 259 18.00 -27.48 18.97
N GLN A 260 18.47 -28.00 17.84
CA GLN A 260 19.66 -27.44 17.16
C GLN A 260 19.34 -26.06 16.57
N ALA A 261 18.16 -25.88 15.98
CA ALA A 261 17.72 -24.61 15.41
C ALA A 261 17.49 -23.55 16.49
N LYS A 262 17.03 -23.95 17.68
CA LYS A 262 16.95 -23.06 18.85
C LYS A 262 18.32 -22.47 19.18
N ARG A 263 19.34 -23.33 19.34
CA ARG A 263 20.72 -22.89 19.61
C ARG A 263 21.30 -22.02 18.48
N TYR A 264 20.94 -22.31 17.24
CA TYR A 264 21.34 -21.49 16.10
C TYR A 264 20.77 -20.08 16.17
N VAL A 265 19.46 -19.95 16.43
CA VAL A 265 18.78 -18.67 16.67
C VAL A 265 19.41 -17.94 17.86
N GLU A 266 19.62 -18.63 18.98
CA GLU A 266 20.26 -18.08 20.18
C GLU A 266 21.65 -17.51 19.86
N SER A 267 22.43 -18.17 18.99
CA SER A 267 23.78 -17.72 18.63
C SER A 267 23.81 -16.39 17.86
N LEU A 268 22.72 -16.04 17.16
CA LEU A 268 22.59 -14.76 16.45
C LEU A 268 22.25 -13.60 17.38
N ARG A 269 21.78 -13.88 18.61
CA ARG A 269 21.46 -12.82 19.59
C ARG A 269 22.66 -11.96 19.92
N VAL A 270 23.84 -12.56 20.08
CA VAL A 270 25.07 -11.87 20.45
C VAL A 270 25.49 -10.84 19.38
N PRO A 271 25.71 -11.21 18.10
CA PRO A 271 26.07 -10.23 17.08
C PRO A 271 24.98 -9.18 16.86
N LEU A 272 23.69 -9.54 17.01
CA LEU A 272 22.59 -8.57 16.92
C LEU A 272 22.47 -7.64 18.14
N GLY A 273 23.18 -7.92 19.24
CA GLY A 273 22.98 -7.23 20.51
C GLY A 273 21.53 -7.36 20.99
N THR A 274 20.91 -8.52 20.80
CA THR A 274 19.58 -8.82 21.30
C THR A 274 19.63 -8.94 22.83
N TYR A 275 18.81 -8.17 23.51
CA TYR A 275 18.72 -8.14 24.97
C TYR A 275 17.30 -8.47 25.44
N CYS A 276 17.16 -8.81 26.71
CA CYS A 276 15.84 -9.03 27.29
C CYS A 276 15.20 -7.72 27.73
N ARG A 277 13.96 -7.46 27.29
CA ARG A 277 13.16 -6.31 27.73
C ARG A 277 11.85 -6.83 28.30
N GLY A 278 11.75 -6.96 29.62
CA GLY A 278 10.70 -7.80 30.22
C GLY A 278 10.98 -9.25 29.87
N GLU A 279 9.98 -10.00 29.39
CA GLU A 279 10.13 -11.40 28.96
C GLU A 279 10.37 -11.54 27.45
N ILE A 280 10.49 -10.43 26.71
CA ILE A 280 10.66 -10.44 25.24
C ILE A 280 12.11 -10.18 24.82
N GLY A 281 12.58 -10.92 23.81
CA GLY A 281 13.85 -10.67 23.14
C GLY A 281 13.75 -9.46 22.22
N SER A 282 14.42 -8.36 22.60
CA SER A 282 14.40 -7.11 21.85
C SER A 282 15.73 -6.86 21.13
N THR A 283 15.66 -6.38 19.89
CA THR A 283 16.85 -6.02 19.10
C THR A 283 16.66 -4.60 18.54
N PRO A 284 17.58 -3.66 18.80
CA PRO A 284 17.54 -2.34 18.19
C PRO A 284 17.59 -2.47 16.67
N VAL A 285 16.70 -1.78 15.96
CA VAL A 285 16.60 -1.84 14.48
C VAL A 285 17.95 -1.54 13.81
N LYS A 286 18.72 -0.58 14.34
CA LYS A 286 20.05 -0.24 13.85
C LYS A 286 21.06 -1.40 13.91
N ASN A 287 20.85 -2.39 14.79
CA ASN A 287 21.76 -3.52 14.97
C ASN A 287 21.45 -4.68 14.00
N TYR A 288 20.38 -4.60 13.20
CA TYR A 288 20.01 -5.71 12.30
C TYR A 288 21.09 -5.98 11.25
N VAL A 289 21.98 -5.02 10.96
CA VAL A 289 23.15 -5.20 10.09
C VAL A 289 24.34 -5.89 10.75
N ASN A 290 24.38 -5.97 12.08
CA ASN A 290 25.57 -6.43 12.81
C ASN A 290 25.88 -7.93 12.63
N VAL A 291 24.99 -8.68 11.98
CA VAL A 291 25.26 -10.06 11.55
C VAL A 291 26.14 -10.15 10.31
N GLU A 292 26.58 -9.03 9.72
CA GLU A 292 27.42 -9.02 8.52
C GLU A 292 28.68 -9.87 8.68
N GLU A 293 29.43 -9.69 9.77
CA GLU A 293 30.64 -10.45 9.99
C GLU A 293 30.34 -11.94 10.16
N TRP A 294 29.31 -12.26 10.94
CA TRP A 294 28.84 -13.63 11.12
C TRP A 294 28.48 -14.30 9.79
N PHE A 295 27.79 -13.56 8.91
CA PHE A 295 27.40 -13.99 7.57
C PHE A 295 28.61 -14.19 6.67
N ARG A 296 29.52 -13.21 6.61
CA ARG A 296 30.72 -13.25 5.76
C ARG A 296 31.64 -14.42 6.13
N GLN A 297 31.81 -14.71 7.42
CA GLN A 297 32.61 -15.85 7.89
C GLN A 297 32.08 -17.21 7.39
N ARG A 298 30.78 -17.32 7.11
CA ARG A 298 30.13 -18.58 6.66
C ARG A 298 29.92 -18.62 5.16
N GLN A 299 29.58 -17.49 4.55
CA GLN A 299 29.41 -17.37 3.11
C GLN A 299 30.76 -17.30 2.37
N GLY A 300 31.83 -16.84 3.04
CA GLY A 300 33.15 -16.56 2.46
C GLY A 300 33.26 -15.16 1.84
N SER A 301 32.16 -14.60 1.33
CA SER A 301 32.06 -13.25 0.78
C SER A 301 30.66 -12.67 0.97
N GLY A 302 30.44 -11.41 0.58
CA GLY A 302 29.14 -10.75 0.68
C GLY A 302 29.04 -9.75 1.84
N ARG A 303 27.85 -9.14 1.98
CA ARG A 303 27.57 -8.06 2.94
C ARG A 303 26.10 -8.00 3.36
N VAL A 304 25.79 -7.32 4.45
CA VAL A 304 24.43 -7.07 4.91
C VAL A 304 24.07 -5.60 4.71
N ILE A 305 23.09 -5.33 3.85
CA ILE A 305 22.74 -3.98 3.43
C ILE A 305 21.49 -3.51 4.17
N SER A 306 21.57 -2.34 4.82
CA SER A 306 20.40 -1.59 5.30
C SER A 306 19.79 -0.79 4.15
N LEU A 307 18.48 -0.97 3.90
CA LEU A 307 17.80 -0.32 2.78
C LEU A 307 17.34 1.09 3.16
N SER A 308 17.53 2.05 2.25
CA SER A 308 17.04 3.43 2.44
C SER A 308 15.51 3.51 2.62
N LEU A 309 15.07 4.25 3.63
CA LEU A 309 13.65 4.47 3.93
C LEU A 309 12.90 5.20 2.81
N SER A 310 13.56 6.06 2.03
CA SER A 310 12.91 6.92 1.03
C SER A 310 12.24 6.14 -0.11
N ASN A 311 12.76 4.97 -0.44
CA ASN A 311 12.27 4.08 -1.50
C ASN A 311 12.30 2.61 -1.07
N ILE A 312 12.19 2.36 0.25
CA ILE A 312 12.30 1.02 0.83
C ILE A 312 11.36 0.03 0.15
N LYS A 313 10.14 0.45 -0.20
CA LYS A 313 9.16 -0.44 -0.82
C LYS A 313 9.65 -1.04 -2.14
N GLN A 314 10.24 -0.18 -2.97
CA GLN A 314 10.81 -0.56 -4.26
C GLN A 314 12.08 -1.38 -4.08
N GLN A 315 12.95 -1.01 -3.13
CA GLN A 315 14.19 -1.76 -2.87
C GLN A 315 13.90 -3.19 -2.42
N VAL A 316 12.96 -3.41 -1.49
CA VAL A 316 12.55 -4.77 -1.07
C VAL A 316 12.06 -5.57 -2.27
N SER A 317 11.19 -5.00 -3.11
CA SER A 317 10.72 -5.67 -4.35
C SER A 317 11.88 -6.06 -5.27
N ASN A 318 12.84 -5.16 -5.47
CA ASN A 318 14.01 -5.42 -6.31
C ASN A 318 14.89 -6.54 -5.76
N TYR A 319 15.14 -6.60 -4.45
CA TYR A 319 15.96 -7.66 -3.85
C TYR A 319 15.29 -9.02 -3.91
N VAL A 320 13.99 -9.10 -3.66
CA VAL A 320 13.23 -10.36 -3.80
C VAL A 320 13.30 -10.86 -5.25
N LYS A 321 13.16 -9.98 -6.25
CA LYS A 321 13.34 -10.31 -7.67
C LYS A 321 14.77 -10.68 -8.06
N GLN A 322 15.76 -10.22 -7.29
CA GLN A 322 17.16 -10.64 -7.42
C GLN A 322 17.46 -11.92 -6.61
N ASN A 323 16.41 -12.61 -6.16
CA ASN A 323 16.43 -13.87 -5.45
C ASN A 323 17.00 -13.77 -4.01
N TYR A 324 16.87 -12.60 -3.37
CA TYR A 324 17.28 -12.40 -1.98
C TYR A 324 16.07 -12.20 -1.08
N PRO A 325 15.86 -13.05 -0.06
CA PRO A 325 14.87 -12.77 0.98
C PRO A 325 15.28 -11.54 1.77
N VAL A 326 14.30 -10.78 2.24
CA VAL A 326 14.55 -9.51 2.92
C VAL A 326 14.02 -9.55 4.34
N LEU A 327 14.86 -9.26 5.32
CA LEU A 327 14.40 -9.02 6.68
C LEU A 327 13.73 -7.66 6.73
N ASN A 328 12.44 -7.61 7.07
CA ASN A 328 11.65 -6.41 7.18
C ASN A 328 11.30 -6.15 8.65
N SER A 329 11.67 -4.98 9.17
CA SER A 329 11.17 -4.50 10.46
C SER A 329 9.87 -3.75 10.25
N ILE A 330 8.84 -4.08 11.02
CA ILE A 330 7.50 -3.51 10.95
C ILE A 330 7.04 -3.00 12.31
N TRP A 331 6.02 -2.15 12.28
CA TRP A 331 5.17 -1.92 13.43
C TRP A 331 3.92 -2.79 13.28
N TYR A 332 3.52 -3.44 14.36
CA TYR A 332 2.22 -4.08 14.47
C TYR A 332 1.58 -3.67 15.80
N TYR A 333 0.27 -3.88 15.89
CA TYR A 333 -0.48 -3.66 17.13
C TYR A 333 -0.60 -4.99 17.84
N SER A 334 -0.19 -5.06 19.10
CA SER A 334 -0.44 -6.21 19.96
C SER A 334 -1.90 -6.26 20.41
N SER A 335 -2.30 -7.34 21.06
CA SER A 335 -3.66 -7.57 21.56
C SER A 335 -4.14 -6.49 22.54
N ASP A 336 -3.22 -5.83 23.25
CA ASP A 336 -3.49 -4.69 24.13
C ASP A 336 -3.60 -3.33 23.38
N GLY A 337 -3.51 -3.34 22.05
CA GLY A 337 -3.53 -2.13 21.22
C GLY A 337 -2.22 -1.33 21.24
N SER A 338 -1.17 -1.81 21.91
CA SER A 338 0.12 -1.12 21.92
C SER A 338 0.90 -1.36 20.62
N LYS A 339 1.68 -0.35 20.20
CA LYS A 339 2.43 -0.40 18.95
C LYS A 339 3.81 -1.02 19.20
N VAL A 340 4.01 -2.24 18.73
CA VAL A 340 5.22 -3.03 18.97
C VAL A 340 6.02 -3.23 17.68
N GLY A 341 7.34 -3.19 17.80
CA GLY A 341 8.25 -3.45 16.67
C GLY A 341 8.48 -4.94 16.49
N HIS A 342 8.40 -5.43 15.24
CA HIS A 342 8.60 -6.84 14.91
C HIS A 342 9.50 -7.00 13.69
N GLY A 343 10.33 -8.05 13.69
CA GLY A 343 11.16 -8.46 12.56
C GLY A 343 10.52 -9.65 11.85
N VAL A 344 10.34 -9.55 10.53
CA VAL A 344 9.75 -10.58 9.68
C VAL A 344 10.61 -10.82 8.45
N VAL A 345 10.39 -11.92 7.72
CA VAL A 345 11.08 -12.17 6.44
C VAL A 345 10.12 -12.02 5.28
N VAL A 346 10.49 -11.23 4.28
CA VAL A 346 9.76 -11.09 3.02
C VAL A 346 10.38 -12.04 1.99
N THR A 347 9.58 -12.97 1.48
CA THR A 347 10.00 -13.97 0.48
C THR A 347 9.32 -13.81 -0.87
N LYS A 348 8.16 -13.15 -0.91
CA LYS A 348 7.39 -12.89 -2.12
C LYS A 348 6.88 -11.46 -2.13
N VAL A 349 6.76 -10.90 -3.33
CA VAL A 349 6.24 -9.54 -3.55
C VAL A 349 5.22 -9.55 -4.67
N LYS A 350 4.13 -8.82 -4.47
CA LYS A 350 3.23 -8.41 -5.54
C LYS A 350 3.45 -6.94 -5.80
N GLU A 351 3.49 -6.56 -7.06
CA GLU A 351 3.49 -5.16 -7.45
C GLU A 351 2.47 -4.89 -8.55
N ARG A 352 1.87 -3.71 -8.50
CA ARG A 352 1.08 -3.16 -9.58
C ARG A 352 1.45 -1.71 -9.78
N LYS A 353 1.24 -1.20 -10.99
CA LYS A 353 1.59 0.18 -11.34
C LYS A 353 0.43 0.88 -12.00
N ARG A 354 0.41 2.21 -11.87
CA ARG A 354 -0.44 3.09 -12.66
C ARG A 354 0.33 4.33 -13.09
N GLN A 355 -0.01 4.86 -14.26
CA GLN A 355 0.52 6.16 -14.68
C GLN A 355 -0.43 7.26 -14.23
N TYR A 356 0.09 8.44 -13.90
CA TYR A 356 -0.71 9.64 -13.62
C TYR A 356 -0.03 10.91 -14.11
N LYS A 357 -0.82 11.91 -14.52
CA LYS A 357 -0.33 13.22 -14.93
C LYS A 357 -0.29 14.16 -13.74
N ARG A 358 0.84 14.83 -13.53
CA ARG A 358 1.05 15.84 -12.50
C ARG A 358 1.35 17.17 -13.17
N CYS A 359 0.56 18.19 -12.86
CA CYS A 359 0.79 19.56 -13.34
C CYS A 359 1.24 20.45 -12.18
N ARG A 360 2.26 21.26 -12.44
CA ARG A 360 2.78 22.27 -11.51
C ARG A 360 2.76 23.62 -12.21
N THR A 361 2.16 24.58 -11.54
CA THR A 361 2.22 25.99 -11.95
C THR A 361 3.59 26.55 -11.58
N VAL A 362 4.30 27.10 -12.55
CA VAL A 362 5.66 27.66 -12.39
C VAL A 362 5.69 29.04 -13.03
N GLY A 363 6.10 30.05 -12.26
CA GLY A 363 6.17 31.45 -12.70
C GLY A 363 5.91 32.44 -11.57
N LEU A 364 6.43 33.66 -11.71
CA LEU A 364 6.09 34.83 -10.90
C LEU A 364 4.95 35.63 -11.59
N TRP A 365 4.31 36.51 -10.81
CA TRP A 365 2.99 37.12 -10.97
C TRP A 365 2.55 37.59 -12.39
N MET A 366 3.47 37.82 -13.33
CA MET A 366 3.15 38.23 -14.71
C MET A 366 3.35 37.15 -15.81
N ASN A 367 3.86 35.96 -15.50
CA ASN A 367 4.09 34.90 -16.49
C ASN A 367 3.89 33.49 -15.89
N ILE A 368 2.63 33.16 -15.59
CA ILE A 368 2.26 31.86 -15.04
C ILE A 368 2.20 30.81 -16.17
N ARG A 369 3.11 29.82 -16.14
CA ARG A 369 3.07 28.66 -17.05
C ARG A 369 2.77 27.37 -16.27
N THR A 370 1.83 26.58 -16.77
CA THR A 370 1.53 25.26 -16.20
C THR A 370 2.39 24.20 -16.88
N LYS A 371 3.35 23.61 -16.15
CA LYS A 371 4.16 22.48 -16.63
C LYS A 371 3.55 21.18 -16.15
N CYS A 372 3.23 20.29 -17.08
CA CYS A 372 2.71 18.96 -16.77
C CYS A 372 3.71 17.86 -17.12
N GLY A 373 3.82 16.84 -16.28
CA GLY A 373 4.64 15.64 -16.51
C GLY A 373 3.89 14.38 -16.12
N TRP A 374 4.24 13.27 -16.76
CA TRP A 374 3.72 11.94 -16.42
C TRP A 374 4.59 11.30 -15.34
N ASN A 375 3.95 10.61 -14.40
CA ASN A 375 4.60 9.86 -13.34
C ASN A 375 4.02 8.46 -13.29
N THR A 376 4.79 7.50 -12.77
CA THR A 376 4.31 6.16 -12.47
C THR A 376 4.25 5.99 -10.97
N GLU A 377 3.11 5.53 -10.48
CA GLU A 377 2.90 5.14 -9.10
C GLU A 377 2.90 3.62 -9.01
N TYR A 378 3.46 3.10 -7.93
CA TYR A 378 3.55 1.66 -7.66
C TYR A 378 2.87 1.36 -6.32
N ASP A 379 2.18 0.24 -6.29
CA ASP A 379 1.60 -0.35 -5.10
C ASP A 379 2.16 -1.75 -4.90
N TYR A 380 2.39 -2.14 -3.65
CA TYR A 380 3.13 -3.33 -3.29
C TYR A 380 2.44 -4.10 -2.16
N GLU A 381 2.41 -5.42 -2.27
CA GLU A 381 2.10 -6.34 -1.16
C GLU A 381 3.27 -7.28 -0.94
N TRP A 382 3.53 -7.64 0.30
CA TRP A 382 4.63 -8.52 0.69
C TRP A 382 4.10 -9.74 1.43
N TYR A 383 4.53 -10.93 1.01
CA TYR A 383 4.32 -12.14 1.77
C TYR A 383 5.34 -12.17 2.91
N ARG A 384 4.85 -12.02 4.14
CA ARG A 384 5.67 -11.93 5.34
C ARG A 384 5.63 -13.25 6.07
N ARG A 385 6.80 -13.77 6.42
CA ARG A 385 7.00 -14.88 7.35
C ARG A 385 7.29 -14.31 8.74
N MET A 386 6.41 -14.58 9.68
CA MET A 386 6.35 -13.85 10.96
C MET A 386 7.36 -14.34 12.00
N GLY A 387 8.00 -15.50 11.77
CA GLY A 387 8.86 -16.15 12.75
C GLY A 387 8.05 -16.78 13.90
N TRP A 388 6.84 -17.27 13.58
CA TRP A 388 5.90 -17.90 14.51
C TRP A 388 5.53 -19.33 14.09
N GLY A 389 6.52 -20.12 13.64
CA GLY A 389 6.28 -21.51 13.25
C GLY A 389 5.32 -21.67 12.07
N GLY A 390 5.21 -20.67 11.19
CA GLY A 390 4.28 -20.66 10.06
C GLY A 390 2.97 -19.90 10.33
N SER A 391 2.65 -19.62 11.59
CA SER A 391 1.46 -18.86 11.96
C SER A 391 1.51 -17.42 11.41
N GLN A 392 0.38 -16.96 10.88
CA GLN A 392 0.23 -15.62 10.27
C GLN A 392 1.16 -15.34 9.07
N ASN A 393 1.75 -16.37 8.46
CA ASN A 393 2.47 -16.20 7.20
C ASN A 393 1.48 -15.93 6.06
N LYS A 394 1.38 -14.68 5.61
CA LYS A 394 0.42 -14.26 4.57
C LYS A 394 0.85 -12.99 3.84
N TRP A 395 0.03 -12.59 2.87
CA TRP A 395 0.17 -11.32 2.17
C TRP A 395 -0.28 -10.16 3.05
N TYR A 396 0.53 -9.11 3.09
CA TYR A 396 0.22 -7.85 3.76
C TYR A 396 0.51 -6.66 2.85
N PRO A 397 -0.19 -5.53 3.03
CA PRO A 397 0.21 -4.26 2.43
C PRO A 397 1.67 -3.93 2.78
N ALA A 398 2.46 -3.51 1.78
CA ALA A 398 3.87 -3.22 1.99
C ALA A 398 4.07 -2.04 2.94
N SER A 399 4.71 -2.32 4.07
CA SER A 399 5.09 -1.33 5.08
C SER A 399 6.43 -1.71 5.71
N ALA A 400 7.23 -0.72 6.08
CA ALA A 400 8.54 -0.97 6.68
C ALA A 400 8.92 0.17 7.61
N LYS A 401 9.41 -0.19 8.79
CA LYS A 401 10.21 0.67 9.68
C LYS A 401 11.70 0.58 9.34
N GLY A 402 12.12 -0.56 8.79
CA GLY A 402 13.47 -0.83 8.30
C GLY A 402 13.45 -2.10 7.43
N ALA A 403 14.48 -2.27 6.61
CA ALA A 403 14.65 -3.49 5.83
C ALA A 403 16.13 -3.77 5.58
N TYR A 404 16.49 -5.04 5.57
CA TYR A 404 17.86 -5.52 5.56
C TYR A 404 17.98 -6.75 4.68
N VAL A 405 19.07 -6.87 3.95
CA VAL A 405 19.30 -7.99 3.02
C VAL A 405 20.75 -8.46 3.10
N ALA A 406 20.95 -9.76 3.20
CA ALA A 406 22.27 -10.38 3.11
C ALA A 406 22.51 -10.77 1.64
N VAL A 407 23.49 -10.14 0.99
CA VAL A 407 23.83 -10.40 -0.41
C VAL A 407 25.19 -11.08 -0.51
N VAL A 408 25.29 -12.06 -1.42
CA VAL A 408 26.54 -12.72 -1.79
C VAL A 408 27.23 -11.94 -2.90
#